data_AF-A0A7S1W924-F1
#
_entry.id   AF-A0A7S1W924-F1
#
_cell.length_a   1.000
_cell.length_b   1.000
_cell.length_c   1.000
_cell.angle_alpha   90.00
_cell.angle_beta   90.00
_cell.angle_gamma   90.00
#
_symmetry.space_group_name_H-M   'P 1'
#
loop_
_entity.id
_entity.type
_entity.pdbx_description
1 polymer ?
#
loop_
_entity_poly.entity_id
_entity_poly.type
_entity_poly.pdbx_seq_one_letter_code
_entity_poly.pdbx_strand_id
1 'polypeptide(L)'
;GLYKQKPESSIALFDLETIVMQRMELLAYVDALRSSPAVDSTQTLMEKVAAALRNERLEEVGLNGGERRYAKENPPGKELAKGTRFDNAAGGADFSFTPGDDSLAHLCCRLVFCQSTQWREWFIRNEELVFRSRVNALITSNDKYRRMLFEAVELPVVDVPEGFLSQAQYKWLVDRQQAFGGSGSKQFCLVPLSHAQKSVWARHCICVKGRA
;
A
#
# COMPACT_ATOMS: atom_id res chain seq x y z
N GLY A 1 1.75 -6.63 3.86
CA GLY A 1 1.48 -6.34 5.29
C GLY A 1 2.21 -5.08 5.75
N LEU A 2 2.30 -4.79 7.06
CA LEU A 2 3.07 -3.64 7.59
C LEU A 2 4.58 -3.92 7.77
N TYR A 3 5.08 -5.08 7.31
CA TYR A 3 6.49 -5.49 7.35
C TYR A 3 7.16 -5.32 8.73
N LYS A 4 6.41 -5.63 9.80
CA LYS A 4 6.88 -5.57 11.20
C LYS A 4 7.41 -6.90 11.72
N GLN A 5 6.90 -8.01 11.20
CA GLN A 5 7.22 -9.36 11.68
C GLN A 5 8.37 -9.97 10.87
N LYS A 6 9.20 -10.76 11.55
CA LYS A 6 10.24 -11.56 10.93
C LYS A 6 9.59 -12.79 10.28
N PRO A 7 9.93 -13.13 9.02
CA PRO A 7 9.48 -14.39 8.44
C PRO A 7 10.12 -15.58 9.19
N GLU A 8 9.31 -16.55 9.57
CA GLU A 8 9.72 -17.67 10.44
C GLU A 8 10.20 -18.91 9.66
N SER A 9 10.02 -18.94 8.34
CA SER A 9 10.34 -20.10 7.51
C SER A 9 11.73 -20.04 6.87
N SER A 10 12.44 -21.17 6.86
CA SER A 10 13.62 -21.38 6.03
C SER A 10 13.24 -21.45 4.55
N ILE A 11 14.01 -20.77 3.69
CA ILE A 11 13.84 -20.76 2.24
C ILE A 11 15.15 -21.18 1.56
N ALA A 12 15.09 -21.79 0.38
CA ALA A 12 16.29 -22.06 -0.40
C ALA A 12 16.92 -20.77 -0.92
N LEU A 13 18.24 -20.74 -1.09
CA LEU A 13 18.95 -19.53 -1.52
C LEU A 13 18.51 -19.06 -2.92
N PHE A 14 18.31 -19.99 -3.85
CA PHE A 14 17.88 -19.65 -5.22
C PHE A 14 16.46 -19.06 -5.25
N ASP A 15 15.56 -19.55 -4.38
CA ASP A 15 14.21 -19.00 -4.24
C ASP A 15 14.28 -17.58 -3.64
N LEU A 16 15.15 -17.37 -2.64
CA LEU A 16 15.38 -16.07 -2.04
C LEU A 16 15.87 -15.05 -3.07
N GLU A 17 16.88 -15.42 -3.86
CA GLU A 17 17.42 -14.56 -4.93
C GLU A 17 16.33 -14.18 -5.94
N THR A 18 15.50 -15.15 -6.33
CA THR A 18 14.39 -14.96 -7.27
C THR A 18 13.37 -13.96 -6.72
N ILE A 19 12.94 -14.15 -5.48
CA ILE A 19 11.96 -13.29 -4.79
C ILE A 19 12.50 -11.86 -4.62
N VAL A 20 13.78 -11.72 -4.28
CA VAL A 20 14.44 -10.41 -4.13
C VAL A 20 14.57 -9.72 -5.49
N MET A 21 14.97 -10.43 -6.54
CA MET A 21 15.08 -9.90 -7.89
C MET A 21 13.72 -9.40 -8.40
N GLN A 22 12.66 -10.20 -8.24
CA GLN A 22 11.30 -9.81 -8.61
C GLN A 22 10.84 -8.55 -7.87
N ARG A 23 11.22 -8.39 -6.58
CA ARG A 23 10.92 -7.16 -5.83
C ARG A 23 11.72 -5.96 -6.34
N MET A 24 12.99 -6.13 -6.70
CA MET A 24 13.77 -5.07 -7.32
C MET A 24 13.18 -4.65 -8.67
N GLU A 25 12.72 -5.60 -9.48
CA GLU A 25 12.02 -5.32 -10.74
C GLU A 25 10.74 -4.53 -10.52
N LEU A 26 9.93 -4.88 -9.52
CA LEU A 26 8.76 -4.10 -9.13
C LEU A 26 9.13 -2.66 -8.76
N LEU A 27 10.16 -2.47 -7.93
CA LEU A 27 10.57 -1.13 -7.50
C LEU A 27 11.12 -0.30 -8.68
N ALA A 28 11.86 -0.93 -9.60
CA ALA A 28 12.33 -0.29 -10.82
C ALA A 28 11.16 0.06 -11.77
N TYR A 29 10.17 -0.81 -11.89
CA TYR A 29 8.94 -0.55 -12.64
C TYR A 29 8.19 0.66 -12.09
N VAL A 30 8.04 0.73 -10.77
CA VAL A 30 7.41 1.86 -10.08
C VAL A 30 8.17 3.16 -10.35
N ASP A 31 9.49 3.14 -10.27
CA ASP A 31 10.34 4.31 -10.54
C ASP A 31 10.21 4.76 -12.01
N ALA A 32 10.22 3.82 -12.95
CA ALA A 32 10.04 4.09 -14.38
C ALA A 32 8.67 4.70 -14.70
N LEU A 33 7.59 4.20 -14.08
CA LEU A 33 6.25 4.77 -14.22
C LEU A 33 6.18 6.21 -13.71
N ARG A 34 6.88 6.54 -12.63
CA ARG A 34 6.89 7.90 -12.06
C ARG A 34 7.54 8.92 -12.96
N SER A 35 8.54 8.50 -13.73
CA SER A 35 9.20 9.33 -14.73
C SER A 35 8.52 9.28 -16.10
N SER A 36 7.45 8.48 -16.25
CA SER A 36 6.79 8.29 -17.53
C SER A 36 5.88 9.47 -17.87
N PRO A 37 5.97 10.06 -19.08
CA PRO A 37 5.04 11.09 -19.52
C PRO A 37 3.61 10.55 -19.74
N ALA A 38 3.44 9.22 -19.80
CA ALA A 38 2.14 8.57 -19.95
C ALA A 38 1.37 8.40 -18.62
N VAL A 39 1.87 9.00 -17.54
CA VAL A 39 1.25 9.01 -16.22
C VAL A 39 1.01 10.47 -15.83
N ASP A 40 -0.24 10.88 -15.96
CA ASP A 40 -0.72 12.25 -15.79
C ASP A 40 -1.07 12.61 -14.34
N SER A 41 -1.35 11.61 -13.51
CA SER A 41 -1.73 11.80 -12.12
C SER A 41 -1.16 10.73 -11.19
N THR A 42 -1.06 11.06 -9.90
CA THR A 42 -0.70 10.08 -8.85
C THR A 42 -1.74 8.96 -8.74
N GLN A 43 -3.01 9.24 -9.07
CA GLN A 43 -4.05 8.23 -9.08
C GLN A 43 -3.82 7.21 -10.19
N THR A 44 -3.59 7.67 -11.42
CA THR A 44 -3.26 6.83 -12.58
C THR A 44 -2.03 5.97 -12.31
N LEU A 45 -1.02 6.55 -11.66
CA LEU A 45 0.18 5.84 -11.22
C LEU A 45 -0.15 4.69 -10.26
N MET A 46 -0.93 4.97 -9.21
CA MET A 46 -1.31 3.96 -8.22
C MET A 46 -2.17 2.85 -8.84
N GLU A 47 -3.04 3.18 -9.78
CA GLU A 47 -3.86 2.20 -10.51
C GLU A 47 -3.01 1.28 -11.39
N LYS A 48 -2.01 1.83 -12.11
CA LYS A 48 -1.06 1.03 -12.90
C LYS A 48 -0.22 0.10 -12.02
N VAL A 49 0.28 0.59 -10.88
CA VAL A 49 1.02 -0.22 -9.91
C VAL A 49 0.13 -1.32 -9.32
N ALA A 50 -1.10 -0.99 -8.91
CA ALA A 50 -2.05 -1.98 -8.40
C ALA A 50 -2.41 -3.04 -9.44
N ALA A 51 -2.58 -2.66 -10.71
CA ALA A 51 -2.83 -3.58 -11.80
C ALA A 51 -1.65 -4.53 -12.06
N ALA A 52 -0.42 -4.07 -11.84
CA ALA A 52 0.77 -4.91 -11.96
C ALA A 52 0.94 -5.90 -10.80
N LEU A 53 0.24 -5.71 -9.66
CA LEU A 53 0.27 -6.57 -8.47
C LEU A 53 -0.87 -7.62 -8.46
N ARG A 54 -1.49 -7.86 -9.62
CA ARG A 54 -2.83 -8.48 -9.79
C ARG A 54 -3.05 -9.88 -9.19
N ASN A 55 -1.99 -10.57 -8.78
CA ASN A 55 -2.04 -11.95 -8.27
C ASN A 55 -1.83 -12.09 -6.76
N GLU A 56 -1.61 -11.00 -6.03
CA GLU A 56 -1.79 -11.04 -4.58
C GLU A 56 -3.28 -11.21 -4.32
N ARG A 57 -3.72 -12.41 -3.90
CA ARG A 57 -5.09 -12.61 -3.41
C ARG A 57 -5.32 -11.65 -2.24
N LEU A 58 -5.87 -10.49 -2.57
CA LEU A 58 -6.25 -9.43 -1.64
C LEU A 58 -7.30 -9.89 -0.61
N GLU A 59 -7.82 -11.11 -0.76
CA GLU A 59 -8.77 -11.76 0.15
C GLU A 59 -8.17 -12.12 1.52
N GLU A 60 -6.84 -12.19 1.66
CA GLU A 60 -6.21 -12.55 2.93
C GLU A 60 -5.10 -11.58 3.34
N VAL A 61 -5.37 -10.27 3.31
CA VAL A 61 -4.61 -9.35 4.17
C VAL A 61 -5.05 -9.61 5.61
N GLY A 62 -4.52 -10.68 6.18
CA GLY A 62 -4.62 -11.01 7.60
C GLY A 62 -3.99 -9.89 8.42
N LEU A 63 -4.78 -8.88 8.74
CA LEU A 63 -4.45 -7.87 9.75
C LEU A 63 -4.48 -8.48 11.16
N ASN A 64 -4.98 -9.72 11.29
CA ASN A 64 -4.80 -10.55 12.46
C ASN A 64 -3.47 -11.31 12.33
N GLY A 65 -2.48 -10.92 13.12
CA GLY A 65 -1.30 -11.72 13.42
C GLY A 65 -1.63 -12.96 14.26
N GLY A 66 -2.63 -13.73 13.86
CA GLY A 66 -3.03 -14.99 14.47
C GLY A 66 -2.73 -16.13 13.52
N GLU A 67 -1.86 -17.04 13.97
CA GLU A 67 -1.56 -18.36 13.41
C GLU A 67 -2.43 -18.79 12.22
N ARG A 68 -1.84 -18.78 11.02
CA ARG A 68 -2.37 -19.60 9.92
C ARG A 68 -1.36 -20.70 9.64
N ARG A 69 -1.69 -21.88 10.19
CA ARG A 69 -1.06 -23.15 9.85
C ARG A 69 -1.00 -23.25 8.33
N TYR A 70 0.21 -23.42 7.80
CA TYR A 70 0.42 -23.82 6.42
C TYR A 70 -0.47 -25.03 6.12
N ALA A 71 -1.47 -24.85 5.26
CA ALA A 71 -2.13 -25.97 4.64
C ALA A 71 -1.08 -26.65 3.76
N LYS A 72 -0.52 -27.74 4.30
CA LYS A 72 0.05 -28.83 3.51
C LYS A 72 -0.97 -29.18 2.43
N GLU A 73 -0.63 -28.92 1.18
CA GLU A 73 -0.78 -29.83 0.04
C GLU A 73 -0.37 -29.08 -1.23
N ASN A 74 0.85 -29.35 -1.68
CA ASN A 74 1.27 -29.05 -3.05
C ASN A 74 0.56 -30.05 -3.98
N PRO A 75 -0.24 -29.63 -4.97
CA PRO A 75 -0.38 -30.42 -6.18
C PRO A 75 0.92 -30.28 -7.00
N PRO A 76 1.44 -31.37 -7.59
CA PRO A 76 2.65 -31.31 -8.41
C PRO A 76 2.30 -30.67 -9.75
N GLY A 77 2.93 -29.54 -10.06
CA GLY A 77 2.76 -28.88 -11.35
C GLY A 77 2.49 -27.39 -11.23
N LYS A 78 3.45 -26.64 -10.67
CA LYS A 78 3.61 -25.25 -11.07
C LYS A 78 4.79 -25.21 -12.03
N GLU A 79 4.47 -25.06 -13.31
CA GLU A 79 5.43 -24.63 -14.31
C GLU A 79 6.19 -23.42 -13.74
N LEU A 80 7.52 -23.53 -13.68
CA LEU A 80 8.38 -22.39 -13.36
C LEU A 80 7.96 -21.24 -14.27
N ALA A 81 7.53 -20.14 -13.67
CA ALA A 81 7.29 -18.89 -14.37
C ALA A 81 8.57 -18.55 -15.16
N LYS A 82 8.52 -18.79 -16.47
CA LYS A 82 9.60 -18.49 -17.40
C LYS A 82 9.83 -16.99 -17.40
N GLY A 83 11.07 -16.62 -17.10
CA GLY A 83 11.73 -15.33 -17.25
C GLY A 83 10.91 -14.14 -17.76
N THR A 84 10.80 -13.12 -16.93
CA THR A 84 10.49 -11.75 -17.31
C THR A 84 11.66 -11.15 -18.12
N ARG A 85 11.78 -11.56 -19.39
CA ARG A 85 12.44 -10.71 -20.39
C ARG A 85 11.43 -9.63 -20.80
N PHE A 86 11.86 -8.38 -20.68
CA PHE A 86 11.15 -7.21 -21.17
C PHE A 86 10.85 -7.33 -22.66
N ASP A 87 9.66 -7.83 -23.00
CA ASP A 87 9.06 -7.61 -24.32
C ASP A 87 7.98 -6.54 -24.18
N ASN A 88 8.33 -5.32 -24.61
CA ASN A 88 7.43 -4.20 -24.82
C ASN A 88 6.45 -4.54 -25.97
N ALA A 89 5.41 -5.31 -25.69
CA ALA A 89 4.28 -5.47 -26.59
C ALA A 89 3.04 -5.94 -25.81
N ALA A 90 2.21 -4.97 -25.38
CA ALA A 90 0.83 -5.16 -24.88
C ALA A 90 0.60 -6.09 -23.66
N GLY A 91 1.62 -6.75 -23.11
CA GLY A 91 1.58 -7.45 -21.83
C GLY A 91 1.91 -6.51 -20.67
N GLY A 92 0.98 -6.31 -19.74
CA GLY A 92 1.27 -5.56 -18.51
C GLY A 92 2.33 -6.28 -17.67
N ALA A 93 3.15 -5.52 -16.93
CA ALA A 93 4.02 -6.09 -15.93
C ALA A 93 3.17 -6.88 -14.90
N ASP A 94 3.57 -8.10 -14.55
CA ASP A 94 2.87 -8.96 -13.59
C ASP A 94 3.83 -9.40 -12.50
N PHE A 95 3.57 -8.93 -11.29
CA PHE A 95 4.32 -9.25 -10.08
C PHE A 95 3.39 -10.01 -9.13
N SER A 96 3.78 -11.24 -8.80
CA SER A 96 3.06 -12.11 -7.89
C SER A 96 3.96 -12.50 -6.72
N PHE A 97 3.50 -12.23 -5.51
CA PHE A 97 4.17 -12.62 -4.27
C PHE A 97 3.19 -13.41 -3.41
N THR A 98 3.66 -14.47 -2.76
CA THR A 98 2.89 -14.99 -1.61
C THR A 98 3.04 -14.01 -0.44
N PRO A 99 2.14 -13.99 0.56
CA PRO A 99 2.24 -13.08 1.70
C PRO A 99 3.57 -13.19 2.48
N GLY A 100 4.14 -14.40 2.52
CA GLY A 100 5.45 -14.66 3.11
C GLY A 100 6.59 -14.08 2.26
N ASP A 101 6.52 -14.30 0.94
CA ASP A 101 7.54 -13.82 0.00
C ASP A 101 7.58 -12.30 -0.06
N ASP A 102 6.43 -11.61 -0.09
CA ASP A 102 6.34 -10.14 -0.08
C ASP A 102 7.08 -9.54 1.14
N SER A 103 6.85 -10.13 2.31
CA SER A 103 7.46 -9.68 3.55
C SER A 103 8.96 -9.96 3.59
N LEU A 104 9.38 -11.14 3.15
CA LEU A 104 10.78 -11.53 3.08
C LEU A 104 11.55 -10.68 2.06
N ALA A 105 11.01 -10.51 0.84
CA ALA A 105 11.60 -9.69 -0.20
C ALA A 105 11.83 -8.25 0.28
N HIS A 106 10.81 -7.66 0.91
CA HIS A 106 10.91 -6.32 1.47
C HIS A 106 12.06 -6.21 2.50
N LEU A 107 12.15 -7.16 3.42
CA LEU A 107 13.20 -7.16 4.45
C LEU A 107 14.60 -7.35 3.85
N CYS A 108 14.75 -8.21 2.84
CA CYS A 108 16.00 -8.37 2.12
C CYS A 108 16.39 -7.10 1.35
N CYS A 109 15.43 -6.44 0.70
CA CYS A 109 15.68 -5.15 0.05
C CYS A 109 16.15 -4.08 1.06
N ARG A 110 15.71 -4.11 2.32
CA ARG A 110 16.25 -3.21 3.35
C ARG A 110 17.76 -3.41 3.54
N LEU A 111 18.27 -4.64 3.49
CA LEU A 111 19.71 -4.92 3.59
C LEU A 111 20.50 -4.40 2.39
N VAL A 112 19.89 -4.47 1.19
CA VAL A 112 20.53 -3.98 -0.03
C VAL A 112 20.56 -2.46 -0.06
N PHE A 113 19.43 -1.80 0.22
CA PHE A 113 19.29 -0.36 0.04
C PHE A 113 19.67 0.46 1.28
N CYS A 114 20.04 -0.15 2.41
CA CYS A 114 20.50 0.59 3.60
C CYS A 114 21.90 1.20 3.47
N GLN A 115 22.65 0.85 2.41
CA GLN A 115 24.07 1.20 2.26
C GLN A 115 24.33 2.70 2.08
N SER A 116 23.38 3.47 1.54
CA SER A 116 23.51 4.93 1.40
C SER A 116 22.20 5.66 1.68
N THR A 117 22.26 6.94 2.03
CA THR A 117 21.07 7.77 2.20
C THR A 117 20.26 7.87 0.91
N GLN A 118 20.93 8.00 -0.24
CA GLN A 118 20.29 8.06 -1.55
C GLN A 118 19.48 6.79 -1.84
N TRP A 119 20.07 5.61 -1.61
CA TRP A 119 19.38 4.33 -1.81
C TRP A 119 18.23 4.12 -0.83
N ARG A 120 18.39 4.55 0.43
CA ARG A 120 17.31 4.53 1.43
C ARG A 120 16.13 5.39 1.02
N GLU A 121 16.38 6.62 0.58
CA GLU A 121 15.33 7.53 0.13
C GLU A 121 14.62 7.00 -1.12
N TRP A 122 15.38 6.47 -2.09
CA TRP A 122 14.82 5.85 -3.29
C TRP A 122 13.93 4.66 -2.93
N PHE A 123 14.42 3.76 -2.07
CA PHE A 123 13.69 2.58 -1.62
C PHE A 123 12.40 2.97 -0.90
N ILE A 124 12.48 3.84 0.12
CA ILE A 124 11.31 4.26 0.90
C ILE A 124 10.25 4.89 0.00
N ARG A 125 10.66 5.75 -0.94
CA ARG A 125 9.74 6.46 -1.83
C ARG A 125 8.98 5.52 -2.77
N ASN A 126 9.67 4.56 -3.37
CA ASN A 126 9.02 3.61 -4.29
C ASN A 126 8.20 2.56 -3.53
N GLU A 127 8.68 2.11 -2.38
CA GLU A 127 7.98 1.17 -1.52
C GLU A 127 6.73 1.78 -0.87
N GLU A 128 6.77 3.07 -0.49
CA GLU A 128 5.60 3.82 -0.03
C GLU A 128 4.52 3.86 -1.12
N LEU A 129 4.91 4.03 -2.38
CA LEU A 129 3.95 4.05 -3.48
C LEU A 129 3.34 2.67 -3.74
N VAL A 130 4.11 1.59 -3.65
CA VAL A 130 3.59 0.21 -3.67
C VAL A 130 2.55 0.02 -2.56
N PHE A 131 2.88 0.44 -1.33
CA PHE A 131 1.96 0.36 -0.19
C PHE A 131 0.67 1.16 -0.43
N ARG A 132 0.79 2.43 -0.85
CA ARG A 132 -0.37 3.29 -1.16
C ARG A 132 -1.25 2.69 -2.24
N SER A 133 -0.66 2.11 -3.29
CA SER A 133 -1.38 1.49 -4.39
C SER A 133 -2.20 0.28 -3.93
N ARG A 134 -1.59 -0.61 -3.12
CA ARG A 134 -2.28 -1.76 -2.51
C ARG A 134 -3.42 -1.32 -1.60
N VAL A 135 -3.17 -0.36 -0.70
CA VAL A 135 -4.19 0.15 0.22
C VAL A 135 -5.35 0.80 -0.54
N ASN A 136 -5.05 1.59 -1.57
CA ASN A 136 -6.08 2.23 -2.39
C ASN A 136 -6.95 1.20 -3.14
N ALA A 137 -6.35 0.15 -3.71
CA ALA A 137 -7.08 -0.93 -4.35
C ALA A 137 -7.97 -1.71 -3.36
N LEU A 138 -7.48 -1.97 -2.14
CA LEU A 138 -8.24 -2.63 -1.07
C LEU A 138 -9.42 -1.79 -0.60
N ILE A 139 -9.20 -0.51 -0.30
CA ILE A 139 -10.28 0.38 0.17
C ILE A 139 -11.33 0.58 -0.93
N THR A 140 -10.91 0.68 -2.20
CA THR A 140 -11.83 0.84 -3.34
C THR A 140 -12.67 -0.41 -3.57
N SER A 141 -12.13 -1.60 -3.30
CA SER A 141 -12.87 -2.86 -3.42
C SER A 141 -13.78 -3.13 -2.21
N ASN A 142 -13.35 -2.78 -1.00
CA ASN A 142 -14.15 -2.96 0.22
C ASN A 142 -13.76 -1.96 1.32
N ASP A 143 -14.70 -1.06 1.67
CA ASP A 143 -14.48 -0.02 2.69
C ASP A 143 -14.21 -0.59 4.10
N LYS A 144 -14.58 -1.85 4.38
CA LYS A 144 -14.24 -2.53 5.64
C LYS A 144 -12.73 -2.56 5.88
N TYR A 145 -11.91 -2.66 4.83
CA TYR A 145 -10.45 -2.66 4.96
C TYR A 145 -9.91 -1.34 5.53
N ARG A 146 -10.60 -0.22 5.29
CA ARG A 146 -10.22 1.07 5.86
C ARG A 146 -10.27 1.03 7.39
N ARG A 147 -11.35 0.51 7.96
CA ARG A 147 -11.50 0.37 9.43
C ARG A 147 -10.50 -0.62 10.00
N MET A 148 -10.36 -1.79 9.38
CA MET A 148 -9.39 -2.80 9.81
C MET A 148 -7.95 -2.24 9.80
N LEU A 149 -7.61 -1.42 8.80
CA LEU A 149 -6.29 -0.78 8.73
C LEU A 149 -6.10 0.19 9.89
N PHE A 150 -7.08 1.04 10.19
CA PHE A 150 -7.02 1.97 11.33
C PHE A 150 -6.82 1.23 12.65
N GLU A 151 -7.53 0.13 12.87
CA GLU A 151 -7.37 -0.72 14.05
C GLU A 151 -5.96 -1.33 14.09
N ALA A 152 -5.45 -1.87 12.98
CA ALA A 152 -4.13 -2.50 12.91
C ALA A 152 -2.95 -1.53 13.11
N VAL A 153 -3.14 -0.24 12.82
CA VAL A 153 -2.15 0.81 13.13
C VAL A 153 -2.43 1.52 14.45
N GLU A 154 -3.40 1.04 15.23
CA GLU A 154 -3.81 1.63 16.51
C GLU A 154 -4.18 3.12 16.38
N LEU A 155 -4.76 3.52 15.23
CA LEU A 155 -5.21 4.88 15.01
C LEU A 155 -6.63 5.04 15.56
N PRO A 156 -6.83 5.87 16.61
CA PRO A 156 -8.15 6.05 17.21
C PRO A 156 -9.03 6.94 16.32
N VAL A 157 -9.71 6.30 15.37
CA VAL A 157 -10.64 6.93 14.43
C VAL A 157 -12.06 6.79 14.94
N VAL A 158 -12.82 7.89 14.94
CA VAL A 158 -14.23 7.91 15.35
C VAL A 158 -15.05 8.58 14.25
N ASP A 159 -16.25 8.09 13.98
CA ASP A 159 -17.16 8.75 13.05
C ASP A 159 -17.57 10.13 13.61
N VAL A 160 -17.81 11.10 12.73
CA VAL A 160 -18.23 12.44 13.14
C VAL A 160 -19.66 12.36 13.71
N PRO A 161 -19.89 12.68 15.00
CA PRO A 161 -21.23 12.66 15.55
C PRO A 161 -22.11 13.74 14.93
N GLU A 162 -23.42 13.51 14.92
CA GLU A 162 -24.39 14.50 14.46
C GLU A 162 -24.26 15.81 15.25
N GLY A 163 -24.27 16.95 14.55
CA GLY A 163 -24.11 18.27 15.16
C GLY A 163 -22.72 18.60 15.69
N PHE A 164 -21.72 17.72 15.53
CA PHE A 164 -20.34 18.01 15.95
C PHE A 164 -19.69 19.12 15.12
N LEU A 165 -19.99 19.14 13.81
CA LEU A 165 -19.57 20.18 12.88
C LEU A 165 -20.76 21.07 12.53
N SER A 166 -20.50 22.38 12.42
CA SER A 166 -21.48 23.30 11.85
C SER A 166 -21.65 23.04 10.35
N GLN A 167 -22.78 23.47 9.78
CA GLN A 167 -23.04 23.32 8.35
C GLN A 167 -21.95 23.99 7.49
N ALA A 168 -21.42 25.13 7.93
CA ALA A 168 -20.32 25.82 7.25
C ALA A 168 -19.01 25.01 7.29
N GLN A 169 -18.70 24.38 8.42
CA GLN A 169 -17.53 23.52 8.56
C GLN A 169 -17.64 22.27 7.69
N TYR A 170 -18.81 21.62 7.69
CA TYR A 170 -19.06 20.47 6.85
C TYR A 170 -18.94 20.83 5.37
N LYS A 171 -19.54 21.94 4.94
CA LYS A 171 -19.42 22.44 3.57
C LYS A 171 -17.96 22.68 3.18
N TRP A 172 -17.17 23.33 4.04
CA TRP A 172 -15.74 23.55 3.80
C TRP A 172 -14.99 22.24 3.56
N LEU A 173 -15.26 21.19 4.34
CA LEU A 173 -14.62 19.89 4.17
C LEU A 173 -14.97 19.24 2.83
N VAL A 174 -16.24 19.32 2.41
CA VAL A 174 -16.70 18.79 1.12
C VAL A 174 -16.04 19.54 -0.04
N ASP A 175 -16.04 20.88 0.00
CA ASP A 175 -15.42 21.72 -1.03
C ASP A 175 -13.91 21.43 -1.13
N ARG A 176 -13.25 21.26 0.04
CA ARG A 176 -11.83 20.92 0.10
C ARG A 176 -11.55 19.53 -0.48
N GLN A 177 -12.38 18.54 -0.17
CA GLN A 177 -12.25 17.19 -0.72
C GLN A 177 -12.35 17.18 -2.27
N GLN A 178 -13.31 17.93 -2.82
CA GLN A 178 -13.49 18.06 -4.26
C GLN A 178 -12.27 18.71 -4.93
N ALA A 179 -11.68 19.73 -4.31
CA ALA A 179 -10.47 20.37 -4.81
C ALA A 179 -9.26 19.43 -4.90
N PHE A 180 -9.24 18.35 -4.12
CA PHE A 180 -8.21 17.30 -4.17
C PHE A 180 -8.62 16.08 -5.01
N GLY A 181 -9.63 16.22 -5.88
CA GLY A 181 -10.08 15.15 -6.77
C GLY A 181 -10.82 14.02 -6.06
N GLY A 182 -11.28 14.23 -4.82
CA GLY A 182 -12.10 13.25 -4.12
C GLY A 182 -13.51 13.22 -4.69
N SER A 183 -13.96 12.07 -5.21
CA SER A 183 -15.37 11.85 -5.53
C SER A 183 -16.20 11.63 -4.26
N GLY A 184 -17.44 12.14 -4.26
CA GLY A 184 -18.31 12.23 -3.09
C GLY A 184 -18.93 10.91 -2.66
N SER A 185 -18.52 10.43 -1.48
CA SER A 185 -19.34 9.98 -0.32
C SER A 185 -18.43 9.50 0.82
N LYS A 186 -17.18 9.99 0.87
CA LYS A 186 -16.21 9.55 1.89
C LYS A 186 -16.63 10.14 3.23
N GLN A 187 -17.00 9.28 4.17
CA GLN A 187 -17.26 9.64 5.54
C GLN A 187 -16.03 10.34 6.13
N PHE A 188 -16.23 11.58 6.58
CA PHE A 188 -15.27 12.29 7.43
C PHE A 188 -15.16 11.54 8.76
N CYS A 189 -13.97 11.58 9.35
CA CYS A 189 -13.70 10.93 10.61
C CYS A 189 -12.91 11.86 11.52
N LEU A 190 -13.08 11.70 12.82
CA LEU A 190 -12.36 12.42 13.84
C LEU A 190 -11.11 11.65 14.24
N VAL A 191 -9.97 12.35 14.26
CA VAL A 191 -8.68 11.81 14.71
C VAL A 191 -8.10 12.75 15.77
N PRO A 192 -7.40 12.27 16.82
CA PRO A 192 -6.71 13.16 17.75
C PRO A 192 -5.68 14.04 17.03
N LEU A 193 -5.55 15.29 17.48
CA LEU A 193 -4.59 16.24 16.88
C LEU A 193 -3.15 15.71 16.87
N SER A 194 -2.77 14.88 17.86
CA SER A 194 -1.46 14.24 17.92
C SER A 194 -1.13 13.40 16.69
N HIS A 195 -2.13 12.81 16.03
CA HIS A 195 -1.96 11.98 14.84
C HIS A 195 -2.21 12.72 13.52
N ALA A 196 -2.73 13.96 13.57
CA ALA A 196 -3.13 14.73 12.39
C ALA A 196 -2.20 15.92 12.05
N GLN A 197 -1.03 16.02 12.70
CA GLN A 197 -0.13 17.19 12.60
C GLN A 197 0.14 17.67 11.16
N LYS A 198 0.46 16.74 10.25
CA LYS A 198 0.71 17.09 8.84
C LYS A 198 -0.53 17.67 8.15
N SER A 199 -1.71 17.09 8.41
CA SER A 199 -2.99 17.58 7.87
C SER A 199 -3.34 18.95 8.44
N VAL A 200 -3.05 19.19 9.72
CA VAL A 200 -3.26 20.47 10.39
C VAL A 200 -2.36 21.55 9.77
N TRP A 201 -1.06 21.27 9.63
CA TRP A 201 -0.12 22.22 9.03
C TRP A 201 -0.44 22.54 7.57
N ALA A 202 -0.89 21.55 6.81
CA ALA A 202 -1.33 21.72 5.42
C ALA A 202 -2.71 22.39 5.29
N ARG A 203 -3.44 22.62 6.39
CA ARG A 203 -4.82 23.11 6.40
C ARG A 203 -5.75 22.23 5.56
N HIS A 204 -5.62 20.91 5.75
CA HIS A 204 -6.42 19.87 5.08
C HIS A 204 -7.49 19.26 5.99
N CYS A 205 -7.62 19.73 7.24
CA CYS A 205 -8.63 19.28 8.20
C CYS A 205 -9.16 20.46 9.04
N ILE A 206 -10.22 20.23 9.82
CA ILE A 206 -10.77 21.23 10.75
C ILE A 206 -10.43 20.79 12.17
N CYS A 207 -9.82 21.69 12.94
CA CYS A 207 -9.49 21.41 14.33
C CYS A 207 -10.65 21.82 15.25
N VAL A 208 -11.24 20.86 15.98
CA VAL A 208 -12.33 21.11 16.94
C VAL A 208 -12.12 20.26 18.19
N LYS A 209 -12.13 20.89 19.38
CA LYS A 209 -12.11 20.20 20.70
C LYS A 209 -11.00 19.12 20.82
N GLY A 210 -9.79 19.41 20.35
CA GLY A 210 -8.66 18.47 20.42
C GLY A 210 -8.67 17.37 19.35
N ARG A 211 -9.58 17.44 18.37
CA ARG A 211 -9.68 16.55 17.21
C ARG A 211 -9.42 17.32 15.91
N ALA A 212 -9.05 16.59 14.87
CA ALA A 212 -8.95 17.01 13.48
C ALA A 212 -9.90 16.20 12.60
#